data_AF-A0A401PEP1-F1
#
_entry.id   AF-A0A401PEP1-F1
#
_cell.length_a   1.000
_cell.length_b   1.000
_cell.length_c   1.000
_cell.angle_alpha   90.00
_cell.angle_beta   90.00
_cell.angle_gamma   90.00
#
_symmetry.space_group_name_H-M   'P 1'
#
loop_
_entity.id
_entity.type
_entity.pdbx_description
1 polymer ?
#
loop_
_entity_poly.entity_id
_entity_poly.type
_entity_poly.pdbx_seq_one_letter_code
_entity_poly.pdbx_strand_id
1 'polypeptide(L)'
;GTMARNIIWSGISLGHIEAYKEKMKELSMLSLICSCFYSEPHAATFYNYDDMQVKQINKRASGQSFEVILKPPSPEAAPALDRPLSPPKKDLSLDEIQKKLEAAEDRRKSQEAQVLKQLAEKREHEREVLQKALEENNNFSRTAEEKLIIKMELNKENREAHLAALMERLRERERHATEVRRNKELREEISG
;
A
#
# COMPACT_ATOMS: atom_id res chain seq x y z
N GLY A 1 17.19 -37.69 -56.97
CA GLY A 1 16.07 -37.05 -57.68
C GLY A 1 16.32 -35.56 -57.68
N THR A 2 16.13 -34.80 -58.74
CA THR A 2 15.42 -35.10 -59.99
C THR A 2 15.98 -34.14 -61.03
N MET A 3 16.61 -34.70 -62.07
CA MET A 3 16.79 -34.04 -63.35
C MET A 3 15.44 -33.93 -64.06
N ALA A 4 15.33 -32.90 -64.90
CA ALA A 4 14.56 -32.86 -66.14
C ALA A 4 13.02 -32.85 -66.07
N ARG A 5 12.46 -31.69 -66.44
CA ARG A 5 11.39 -31.57 -67.46
C ARG A 5 11.73 -30.32 -68.28
N ASN A 6 12.47 -30.42 -69.38
CA ASN A 6 11.94 -30.65 -70.74
C ASN A 6 10.54 -30.07 -70.94
N ILE A 7 10.42 -29.06 -71.79
CA ILE A 7 9.60 -29.11 -73.02
C ILE A 7 9.84 -27.80 -73.80
N ILE A 8 10.61 -27.94 -74.87
CA ILE A 8 10.26 -27.57 -76.24
C ILE A 8 9.87 -26.10 -76.47
N TRP A 9 10.75 -25.45 -77.23
CA TRP A 9 10.52 -24.27 -78.04
C TRP A 9 9.19 -24.31 -78.82
N SER A 10 8.37 -23.29 -78.61
CA SER A 10 7.65 -22.59 -79.67
C SER A 10 7.60 -21.11 -79.23
N GLY A 11 8.38 -20.20 -79.79
CA GLY A 11 8.49 -19.97 -81.22
C GLY A 11 7.34 -19.12 -81.77
N ILE A 12 6.58 -18.39 -80.92
CA ILE A 12 5.62 -17.29 -81.22
C ILE A 12 5.46 -16.59 -79.84
N SER A 13 5.87 -15.35 -79.50
CA SER A 13 5.70 -14.06 -80.16
C SER A 13 6.61 -12.96 -79.56
N LEU A 14 7.90 -13.20 -79.29
CA LEU A 14 8.82 -12.14 -78.83
C LEU A 14 8.88 -10.94 -79.80
N GLY A 15 8.70 -11.17 -81.10
CA GLY A 15 8.58 -10.10 -82.10
C GLY A 15 7.32 -9.23 -81.98
N HIS A 16 6.24 -9.71 -81.36
CA HIS A 16 5.03 -8.89 -81.16
C HIS A 16 5.19 -7.92 -79.99
N ILE A 17 5.91 -8.28 -78.93
CA ILE A 17 6.15 -7.40 -77.77
C ILE A 17 7.13 -6.28 -78.15
N GLU A 18 8.13 -6.58 -78.98
CA GLU A 18 9.14 -5.62 -79.43
C GLU A 18 8.56 -4.62 -80.43
N ALA A 19 7.77 -5.09 -81.40
CA ALA A 19 7.03 -4.22 -82.33
C ALA A 19 5.92 -3.40 -81.63
N TYR A 20 5.23 -3.98 -80.63
CA TYR A 20 4.28 -3.26 -79.79
C TYR A 20 4.98 -2.16 -78.98
N LYS A 21 6.17 -2.45 -78.42
CA LYS A 21 6.98 -1.48 -77.68
C LYS A 21 7.44 -0.32 -78.57
N GLU A 22 7.82 -0.56 -79.83
CA GLU A 22 8.10 0.52 -80.79
C GLU A 22 6.86 1.32 -81.16
N LYS A 23 5.73 0.66 -81.46
CA LYS A 23 4.47 1.37 -81.78
C LYS A 23 3.94 2.19 -80.62
N MET A 24 4.16 1.74 -79.39
CA MET A 24 3.81 2.47 -78.18
C MET A 24 4.73 3.68 -77.95
N LYS A 25 5.97 3.70 -78.47
CA LYS A 25 6.83 4.89 -78.42
C LYS A 25 6.40 6.00 -79.40
N GLU A 26 5.70 5.66 -80.49
CA GLU A 26 5.22 6.63 -81.48
C GLU A 26 3.93 7.36 -81.07
N LEU A 27 3.22 6.87 -80.05
CA LEU A 27 2.06 7.56 -79.48
C LEU A 27 2.53 8.71 -78.57
N SER A 28 2.32 9.94 -79.02
CA SER A 28 2.77 11.24 -78.46
C SER A 28 2.43 11.53 -76.98
N MET A 29 1.89 10.59 -76.22
CA MET A 29 1.44 10.78 -74.83
C MET A 29 2.01 9.77 -73.83
N LEU A 30 2.78 8.77 -74.28
CA LEU A 30 3.31 7.72 -73.39
C LEU A 30 4.55 8.13 -72.58
N SER A 31 5.23 9.23 -72.96
CA SER A 31 6.31 9.82 -72.15
C SER A 31 5.84 10.39 -70.81
N LEU A 32 4.55 10.72 -70.68
CA LEU A 32 3.99 11.26 -69.43
C LEU A 32 3.56 10.18 -68.42
N ILE A 33 3.28 8.95 -68.88
CA ILE A 33 2.56 7.95 -68.06
C ILE A 33 3.51 6.90 -67.47
N CYS A 34 4.71 6.69 -68.06
CA CYS A 34 5.64 5.69 -67.55
C CYS A 34 7.11 5.98 -67.89
N SER A 35 7.91 6.31 -66.87
CA SER A 35 9.38 6.50 -66.99
C SER A 35 10.17 5.21 -67.28
N CYS A 36 9.51 4.06 -67.33
CA CYS A 36 10.14 2.76 -67.60
C CYS A 36 10.44 2.50 -69.09
N PHE A 37 9.93 3.33 -70.02
CA PHE A 37 10.13 3.11 -71.47
C PHE A 37 11.27 3.93 -72.09
N TYR A 38 11.74 4.97 -71.41
CA TYR A 38 12.92 5.77 -71.76
C TYR A 38 13.75 5.97 -70.50
N SER A 39 14.64 5.02 -70.21
CA SER A 39 15.66 5.20 -69.17
C SER A 39 16.92 5.78 -69.80
N GLU A 40 16.89 7.06 -70.18
CA GLU A 40 18.13 7.82 -70.25
C GLU A 40 18.52 8.23 -68.82
N PRO A 41 19.77 7.95 -68.39
CA PRO A 41 20.23 8.35 -67.08
C PRO A 41 20.49 9.86 -67.12
N HIS A 42 19.48 10.67 -66.79
CA HIS A 42 19.73 12.09 -66.57
C HIS A 42 20.60 12.24 -65.32
N ALA A 43 21.87 12.55 -65.58
CA ALA A 43 22.84 12.94 -64.59
C ALA A 43 22.30 14.14 -63.80
N ALA A 44 22.27 14.00 -62.48
CA ALA A 44 22.17 15.06 -61.47
C ALA A 44 21.44 16.34 -61.92
N THR A 45 20.12 16.25 -62.13
CA THR A 45 19.29 17.42 -62.38
C THR A 45 18.96 18.13 -61.06
N PHE A 46 19.72 19.19 -60.78
CA PHE A 46 19.20 20.31 -60.00
C PHE A 46 18.09 20.99 -60.82
N TYR A 47 16.83 20.62 -60.58
CA TYR A 47 15.70 21.39 -61.09
C TYR A 47 15.49 22.60 -60.17
N ASN A 48 15.97 23.76 -60.58
CA ASN A 48 15.57 25.04 -59.97
C ASN A 48 14.31 25.52 -60.69
N TYR A 49 13.16 25.33 -60.06
CA TYR A 49 12.01 26.21 -60.28
C TYR A 49 12.15 27.33 -59.26
N ASP A 50 11.95 28.60 -59.64
CA ASP A 50 12.27 29.78 -58.82
C ASP A 50 11.67 29.76 -57.38
N ASP A 51 10.64 28.93 -57.13
CA ASP A 51 9.95 28.75 -55.85
C ASP A 51 10.09 27.33 -55.23
N MET A 52 11.01 26.47 -55.69
CA MET A 52 11.17 25.13 -55.10
C MET A 52 12.63 24.65 -55.13
N GLN A 53 13.19 24.41 -53.94
CA GLN A 53 14.52 23.82 -53.75
C GLN A 53 14.39 22.43 -53.13
N VAL A 54 14.95 21.41 -53.78
CA VAL A 54 14.98 20.04 -53.26
C VAL A 54 16.40 19.67 -52.84
N LYS A 55 16.62 19.45 -51.55
CA LYS A 55 17.91 19.02 -50.98
C LYS A 55 17.86 17.54 -50.65
N GLN A 56 18.66 16.76 -51.36
CA GLN A 56 18.72 15.32 -51.13
C GLN A 56 19.35 15.02 -49.76
N ILE A 57 18.70 14.19 -48.93
CA ILE A 57 19.20 13.84 -47.59
C ILE A 57 19.92 12.50 -47.63
N ASN A 58 19.23 11.43 -48.06
CA ASN A 58 19.80 10.08 -48.04
C ASN A 58 19.23 9.20 -49.14
N LYS A 59 20.04 8.28 -49.65
CA LYS A 59 19.61 7.21 -50.57
C LYS A 59 20.04 5.87 -50.00
N ARG A 60 19.10 4.94 -49.87
CA ARG A 60 19.30 3.57 -49.41
C ARG A 60 18.66 2.61 -50.41
N ALA A 61 19.01 1.32 -50.33
CA ALA A 61 18.41 0.30 -51.20
C ALA A 61 16.87 0.24 -51.07
N SER A 62 16.33 0.62 -49.91
CA SER A 62 14.89 0.67 -49.63
C SER A 62 14.19 1.96 -50.10
N GLY A 63 14.91 2.97 -50.56
CA GLY A 63 14.31 4.23 -51.00
C GLY A 63 15.21 5.45 -50.85
N GLN A 64 14.64 6.61 -51.19
CA GLN A 64 15.35 7.88 -51.22
C GLN A 64 14.57 8.94 -50.43
N SER A 65 15.27 9.78 -49.68
CA SER A 65 14.69 10.90 -48.95
C SER A 65 15.33 12.23 -49.34
N PHE A 66 14.50 13.26 -49.37
CA PHE A 66 14.88 14.61 -49.72
C PHE A 66 14.05 15.61 -48.90
N GLU A 67 14.63 16.76 -48.62
CA GLU A 67 14.00 17.93 -48.05
C GLU A 67 13.52 18.83 -49.19
N VAL A 68 12.26 19.27 -49.16
CA VAL A 68 11.72 20.21 -50.14
C VAL A 68 11.46 21.54 -49.43
N ILE A 69 12.11 22.59 -49.89
CA ILE A 69 11.97 23.96 -49.40
C ILE A 69 11.26 24.76 -50.48
N LEU A 70 9.99 25.10 -50.24
CA LEU A 70 9.17 25.91 -51.15
C LEU A 70 9.37 27.42 -50.93
N LYS A 71 9.83 27.81 -49.74
CA LYS A 71 10.17 29.20 -49.42
C LYS A 71 11.31 29.20 -48.40
N PRO A 72 12.38 29.98 -48.62
CA PRO A 72 13.43 30.09 -47.62
C PRO A 72 12.83 30.65 -46.31
N PRO A 73 13.31 30.20 -45.14
CA PRO A 73 12.83 30.72 -43.87
C PRO A 73 13.04 32.24 -43.83
N SER A 74 11.96 32.99 -43.53
CA SER A 74 12.03 34.45 -43.40
C SER A 74 13.03 34.80 -42.30
N PRO A 75 13.96 35.75 -42.51
CA PRO A 75 14.93 36.16 -41.48
C PRO A 75 14.29 36.72 -40.20
N GLU A 76 13.01 37.08 -40.22
CA GLU A 76 12.25 37.52 -39.04
C GLU A 76 11.50 36.39 -38.31
N ALA A 77 11.45 35.19 -38.89
CA ALA A 77 10.91 34.00 -38.22
C ALA A 77 12.02 33.34 -37.39
N ALA A 78 12.52 34.05 -36.37
CA ALA A 78 13.11 33.38 -35.22
C ALA A 78 12.09 32.36 -34.69
N PRO A 79 12.51 31.17 -34.19
CA PRO A 79 11.58 30.17 -33.70
C PRO A 79 10.84 30.71 -32.48
N ALA A 80 9.70 31.35 -32.69
CA ALA A 80 8.80 31.83 -31.66
C ALA A 80 7.97 30.67 -31.08
N LEU A 81 8.59 29.50 -30.88
CA LEU A 81 7.99 28.32 -30.26
C LEU A 81 8.88 27.64 -29.22
N ASP A 82 9.91 28.29 -28.71
CA ASP A 82 10.62 27.79 -27.53
C ASP A 82 10.61 28.84 -26.42
N ARG A 83 9.42 29.15 -25.90
CA ARG A 83 9.33 29.59 -24.50
C ARG A 83 9.28 28.33 -23.65
N PRO A 84 10.34 27.95 -22.91
CA PRO A 84 10.23 26.85 -21.97
C PRO A 84 9.24 27.29 -20.91
N LEU A 85 8.01 26.75 -20.92
CA LEU A 85 6.99 26.99 -19.89
C LEU A 85 7.37 26.37 -18.54
N SER A 86 8.59 25.85 -18.40
CA SER A 86 9.18 25.40 -17.16
C SER A 86 10.69 25.57 -17.22
N PRO A 87 11.36 25.91 -16.10
CA PRO A 87 12.82 25.81 -16.02
C PRO A 87 13.25 24.43 -16.54
N PRO A 88 14.37 24.33 -17.28
CA PRO A 88 14.86 23.03 -17.73
C PRO A 88 14.93 22.10 -16.52
N LYS A 89 14.21 20.97 -16.59
CA LYS A 89 14.24 19.96 -15.53
C LYS A 89 15.71 19.58 -15.36
N LYS A 90 16.29 19.90 -14.21
CA LYS A 90 17.58 19.33 -13.82
C LYS A 90 17.39 17.82 -13.83
N ASP A 91 18.28 17.11 -14.53
CA ASP A 91 18.29 15.65 -14.51
C ASP A 91 18.45 15.21 -13.05
N LEU A 92 17.41 14.55 -12.52
CA LEU A 92 17.42 14.04 -11.16
C LEU A 92 18.52 12.97 -11.08
N SER A 93 19.45 13.13 -10.13
CA SER A 93 20.49 12.12 -9.93
C SER A 93 19.88 10.83 -9.39
N LEU A 94 20.58 9.71 -9.58
CA LEU A 94 20.17 8.41 -9.03
C LEU A 94 19.93 8.49 -7.52
N ASP A 95 20.80 9.21 -6.80
CA ASP A 95 20.72 9.40 -5.35
C ASP A 95 19.46 10.17 -4.94
N GLU A 96 19.07 11.21 -5.69
CA GLU A 96 17.85 11.97 -5.42
C GLU A 96 16.58 11.14 -5.65
N ILE A 97 16.59 10.24 -6.64
CA ILE A 97 15.50 9.31 -6.90
C ILE A 97 15.41 8.29 -5.77
N GLN A 98 16.53 7.68 -5.37
CA GLN A 98 16.59 6.73 -4.26
C GLN A 98 16.09 7.35 -2.96
N LYS A 99 16.55 8.56 -2.63
CA LYS A 99 16.11 9.29 -1.43
C LYS A 99 14.59 9.55 -1.41
N LYS A 100 13.99 9.84 -2.56
CA LYS A 100 12.53 10.02 -2.67
C LYS A 100 11.77 8.71 -2.46
N LEU A 101 12.29 7.59 -2.96
CA LEU A 101 11.72 6.26 -2.77
C LEU A 101 11.82 5.83 -1.30
N GLU A 102 12.97 6.01 -0.68
CA GLU A 102 13.20 5.71 0.75
C GLU A 102 12.26 6.55 1.64
N ALA A 103 12.16 7.86 1.38
CA ALA A 103 11.24 8.72 2.13
C ALA A 103 9.76 8.28 1.97
N ALA A 104 9.38 7.74 0.81
CA ALA A 104 8.03 7.18 0.62
C ALA A 104 7.85 5.86 1.37
N GLU A 105 8.86 5.01 1.40
CA GLU A 105 8.87 3.78 2.18
C GLU A 105 8.78 4.06 3.68
N ASP A 106 9.54 5.02 4.20
CA ASP A 106 9.51 5.41 5.61
C ASP A 106 8.14 5.95 6.03
N ARG A 107 7.50 6.76 5.18
CA ARG A 107 6.12 7.20 5.44
C ARG A 107 5.16 6.02 5.55
N ARG A 108 5.32 5.03 4.67
CA ARG A 108 4.48 3.82 4.65
C ARG A 108 4.71 2.97 5.92
N LYS A 109 5.98 2.74 6.28
CA LYS A 109 6.38 2.04 7.52
C LYS A 109 5.91 2.79 8.77
N SER A 110 6.01 4.11 8.79
CA SER A 110 5.54 4.93 9.91
C SER A 110 4.03 4.83 10.11
N GLN A 111 3.24 4.84 9.02
CA GLN A 111 1.79 4.65 9.11
C GLN A 111 1.45 3.25 9.61
N GLU A 112 2.12 2.22 9.08
CA GLU A 112 1.94 0.84 9.53
C GLU A 112 2.28 0.68 11.02
N ALA A 113 3.42 1.23 11.46
CA ALA A 113 3.83 1.20 12.86
C ALA A 113 2.82 1.91 13.77
N GLN A 114 2.23 3.03 13.33
CA GLN A 114 1.18 3.71 14.08
C GLN A 114 -0.08 2.86 14.22
N VAL A 115 -0.50 2.19 13.14
CA VAL A 115 -1.66 1.28 13.18
C VAL A 115 -1.38 0.09 14.11
N LEU A 116 -0.20 -0.52 13.99
CA LEU A 116 0.21 -1.64 14.86
C LEU A 116 0.26 -1.23 16.32
N LYS A 117 0.76 -0.03 16.63
CA LYS A 117 0.75 0.52 18.00
C LYS A 117 -0.66 0.64 18.55
N GLN A 118 -1.59 1.23 17.80
CA GLN A 118 -2.99 1.35 18.22
C GLN A 118 -3.67 -0.02 18.41
N LEU A 119 -3.34 -1.00 17.56
CA LEU A 119 -3.84 -2.36 17.73
C LEU A 119 -3.28 -3.03 18.99
N ALA A 120 -1.99 -2.84 19.27
CA ALA A 120 -1.36 -3.35 20.48
C ALA A 120 -1.97 -2.73 21.75
N GLU A 121 -2.19 -1.41 21.77
CA GLU A 121 -2.87 -0.70 22.87
C GLU A 121 -4.29 -1.24 23.09
N LYS A 122 -5.05 -1.51 22.02
CA LYS A 122 -6.39 -2.12 22.14
C LYS A 122 -6.34 -3.54 22.72
N ARG A 123 -5.37 -4.36 22.29
CA ARG A 123 -5.17 -5.72 22.83
C ARG A 123 -4.78 -5.69 24.31
N GLU A 124 -3.95 -4.73 24.70
CA GLU A 124 -3.58 -4.53 26.10
C GLU A 124 -4.79 -4.15 26.93
N HIS A 125 -5.58 -3.18 26.47
CA HIS A 125 -6.80 -2.77 27.15
C HIS A 125 -7.82 -3.92 27.30
N GLU A 126 -8.00 -4.75 26.27
CA GLU A 126 -8.85 -5.96 26.35
C GLU A 126 -8.38 -6.91 27.47
N ARG A 127 -7.05 -7.09 27.64
CA ARG A 127 -6.49 -7.91 28.73
C ARG A 127 -6.72 -7.26 30.09
N GLU A 128 -6.49 -5.96 30.22
CA GLU A 128 -6.71 -5.21 31.47
C GLU A 128 -8.17 -5.31 31.93
N VAL A 129 -9.12 -5.17 31.01
CA VAL A 129 -10.56 -5.27 31.31
C VAL A 129 -10.91 -6.67 31.84
N LEU A 130 -10.41 -7.73 31.18
CA LEU A 130 -10.63 -9.11 31.63
C LEU A 130 -9.99 -9.37 32.99
N GLN A 131 -8.75 -8.92 33.19
CA GLN A 131 -8.05 -9.05 34.47
C GLN A 131 -8.81 -8.32 35.59
N LYS A 132 -9.24 -7.09 35.34
CA LYS A 132 -10.00 -6.30 36.32
C LYS A 132 -11.31 -6.97 36.70
N ALA A 133 -12.04 -7.52 35.74
CA ALA A 133 -13.28 -8.25 36.02
C ALA A 133 -13.05 -9.47 36.93
N LEU A 134 -11.95 -10.20 36.72
CA LEU A 134 -11.55 -11.32 37.58
C LEU A 134 -11.14 -10.85 38.98
N GLU A 135 -10.35 -9.79 39.07
CA GLU A 135 -9.89 -9.20 40.33
C GLU A 135 -11.07 -8.70 41.18
N GLU A 136 -12.02 -7.99 40.57
CA GLU A 136 -13.22 -7.50 41.27
C GLU A 136 -14.09 -8.66 41.79
N ASN A 137 -14.26 -9.72 41.00
CA ASN A 137 -14.99 -10.91 41.44
C ASN A 137 -14.29 -11.60 42.64
N ASN A 138 -12.97 -11.76 42.56
CA ASN A 138 -12.19 -12.33 43.66
C ASN A 138 -12.24 -11.45 44.92
N ASN A 139 -12.20 -10.13 44.75
CA ASN A 139 -12.28 -9.18 45.86
C ASN A 139 -13.65 -9.21 46.54
N PHE A 140 -14.73 -9.39 45.78
CA PHE A 140 -16.07 -9.55 46.32
C PHE A 140 -16.15 -10.80 47.23
N SER A 141 -15.69 -11.95 46.74
CA SER A 141 -15.66 -13.20 47.52
C SER A 141 -14.86 -13.04 48.81
N ARG A 142 -13.64 -12.48 48.72
CA ARG A 142 -12.79 -12.25 49.89
C ARG A 142 -13.45 -11.35 50.93
N THR A 143 -14.00 -10.22 50.48
CA THR A 143 -14.67 -9.27 51.39
C THR A 143 -15.91 -9.89 52.05
N ALA A 144 -16.65 -10.71 51.31
CA ALA A 144 -17.83 -11.41 51.84
C ALA A 144 -17.43 -12.45 52.89
N GLU A 145 -16.37 -13.24 52.63
CA GLU A 145 -15.81 -14.22 53.55
C GLU A 145 -15.30 -13.55 54.84
N GLU A 146 -14.50 -12.49 54.72
CA GLU A 146 -13.99 -11.73 55.87
C GLU A 146 -15.12 -11.20 56.75
N LYS A 147 -16.17 -10.62 56.13
CA LYS A 147 -17.35 -10.13 56.86
C LYS A 147 -18.10 -11.27 57.57
N LEU A 148 -18.19 -12.44 56.95
CA LEU A 148 -18.83 -13.59 57.57
C LEU A 148 -18.03 -14.07 58.79
N ILE A 149 -16.71 -14.19 58.65
CA ILE A 149 -15.81 -14.59 59.75
C ILE A 149 -15.96 -13.64 60.93
N ILE A 150 -15.90 -12.33 60.69
CA ILE A 150 -16.06 -11.32 61.74
C ILE A 150 -17.41 -11.45 62.45
N LYS A 151 -18.51 -11.65 61.69
CA LYS A 151 -19.84 -11.81 62.28
C LYS A 151 -19.96 -13.09 63.11
N MET A 152 -19.35 -14.18 62.66
CA MET A 152 -19.36 -15.45 63.38
C MET A 152 -18.57 -15.35 64.69
N GLU A 153 -17.40 -14.72 64.68
CA GLU A 153 -16.61 -14.54 65.90
C GLU A 153 -17.31 -13.61 66.89
N LEU A 154 -17.86 -12.48 66.41
CA LEU A 154 -18.65 -11.58 67.26
C LEU A 154 -19.88 -12.29 67.86
N ASN A 155 -20.57 -13.14 67.10
CA ASN A 155 -21.70 -13.91 67.61
C ASN A 155 -21.26 -14.89 68.72
N LYS A 156 -20.12 -15.56 68.52
CA LYS A 156 -19.53 -16.48 69.48
C LYS A 156 -19.13 -15.75 70.77
N GLU A 157 -18.39 -14.65 70.67
CA GLU A 157 -18.00 -13.82 71.80
C GLU A 157 -19.22 -13.30 72.58
N ASN A 158 -20.25 -12.83 71.89
CA ASN A 158 -21.50 -12.40 72.53
C ASN A 158 -22.18 -13.54 73.28
N ARG A 159 -22.25 -14.73 72.68
CA ARG A 159 -22.83 -15.91 73.32
C ARG A 159 -22.04 -16.31 74.57
N GLU A 160 -20.71 -16.31 74.49
CA GLU A 160 -19.82 -16.62 75.61
C GLU A 160 -19.96 -15.58 76.73
N ALA A 161 -20.01 -14.29 76.40
CA ALA A 161 -20.23 -13.21 77.37
C ALA A 161 -21.58 -13.36 78.09
N HIS A 162 -22.66 -13.68 77.36
CA HIS A 162 -23.98 -13.93 77.95
C HIS A 162 -23.97 -15.12 78.91
N LEU A 163 -23.32 -16.23 78.53
CA LEU A 163 -23.19 -17.41 79.39
C LEU A 163 -22.33 -17.11 80.62
N ALA A 164 -21.21 -16.41 80.44
CA ALA A 164 -20.33 -16.00 81.54
C ALA A 164 -21.07 -15.10 82.55
N ALA A 165 -21.83 -14.11 82.06
CA ALA A 165 -22.65 -13.25 82.91
C ALA A 165 -23.75 -14.03 83.66
N LEU A 166 -24.34 -15.05 83.03
CA LEU A 166 -25.29 -15.93 83.70
C LEU A 166 -24.62 -16.75 84.81
N MET A 167 -23.48 -17.37 84.52
CA MET A 167 -22.71 -18.16 85.49
C MET A 167 -22.26 -17.31 86.68
N GLU A 168 -21.80 -16.08 86.45
CA GLU A 168 -21.36 -15.20 87.54
C GLU A 168 -22.52 -14.81 88.46
N ARG A 169 -23.70 -14.51 87.91
CA ARG A 169 -24.91 -14.25 88.73
C ARG A 169 -25.32 -15.45 89.57
N LEU A 170 -25.11 -16.67 89.08
CA LEU A 170 -25.38 -17.88 89.85
C LEU A 170 -24.37 -18.07 90.97
N ARG A 171 -23.07 -17.91 90.68
CA ARG A 171 -21.99 -17.95 91.69
C ARG A 171 -22.20 -16.91 92.78
N GLU A 172 -22.64 -15.71 92.42
CA GLU A 172 -22.95 -14.65 93.40
C GLU A 172 -24.07 -15.07 94.36
N ARG A 173 -25.14 -15.70 93.83
CA ARG A 173 -26.22 -16.25 94.67
C ARG A 173 -25.72 -17.35 95.60
N GLU A 174 -24.82 -18.22 95.13
CA GLU A 174 -24.20 -19.25 95.97
C GLU A 174 -23.33 -18.66 97.08
N ARG A 175 -22.47 -17.68 96.75
CA ARG A 175 -21.66 -16.93 97.74
C ARG A 175 -22.56 -16.31 98.80
N HIS A 176 -23.60 -15.59 98.38
CA HIS A 176 -24.54 -14.97 99.31
C HIS A 176 -25.24 -16.01 100.21
N ALA A 177 -25.68 -17.14 99.65
CA ALA A 177 -26.28 -18.21 100.44
C ALA A 177 -25.31 -18.80 101.48
N THR A 178 -24.03 -18.95 101.15
CA THR A 178 -23.00 -19.39 102.12
C THR A 178 -22.77 -18.37 103.22
N GLU A 179 -22.73 -17.08 102.87
CA GLU A 179 -22.56 -15.98 103.83
C GLU A 179 -23.74 -15.90 104.79
N VAL A 180 -24.97 -16.02 104.30
CA VAL A 180 -26.18 -16.06 105.13
C VAL A 180 -26.14 -17.22 106.13
N ARG A 181 -25.70 -18.42 105.71
CA ARG A 181 -25.54 -19.57 106.61
C ARG A 181 -24.50 -19.30 107.71
N ARG A 182 -23.32 -18.80 107.33
CA ARG A 182 -22.26 -18.42 108.29
C ARG A 182 -22.72 -17.34 109.27
N ASN A 183 -23.43 -16.32 108.79
CA ASN A 183 -23.94 -15.24 109.63
C ASN A 183 -24.99 -15.74 110.63
N LYS A 184 -25.77 -16.77 110.26
CA LYS A 184 -26.70 -17.44 111.18
C LYS A 184 -25.94 -18.17 112.30
N GLU A 185 -24.95 -18.98 111.94
CA GLU A 185 -24.10 -19.73 112.89
C GLU A 185 -23.43 -18.78 113.90
N LEU A 186 -22.82 -17.68 113.43
CA LEU A 186 -22.19 -16.68 114.30
C LEU A 186 -23.18 -15.99 115.26
N ARG A 187 -24.42 -15.75 114.82
CA ARG A 187 -25.46 -15.16 115.70
C ARG A 187 -25.91 -16.13 116.78
N GLU A 188 -25.97 -17.42 116.45
CA GLU A 188 -26.29 -18.47 117.42
C GLU A 188 -25.17 -18.61 118.46
N GLU A 189 -23.89 -18.56 118.04
CA GLU A 189 -22.73 -18.59 118.94
C GLU A 189 -22.63 -17.39 119.89
N ILE A 190 -23.10 -16.21 119.48
CA ILE A 190 -23.07 -14.99 120.30
C ILE A 190 -24.28 -14.89 121.26
N SER A 191 -25.40 -15.54 120.94
CA SER A 191 -26.64 -15.43 121.73
C SER A 191 -26.93 -16.62 122.65
N GLY A 192 -26.17 -17.72 122.52
CA GLY A 192 -26.16 -18.85 123.46
C GLY A 192 -25.08 -18.69 124.54
#